data_AF-A0AAV9NBX3-F1
#
_entry.id   AF-A0AAV9NBX3-F1
#
_cell.length_a   1.000
_cell.length_b   1.000
_cell.length_c   1.000
_cell.angle_alpha   90.00
_cell.angle_beta   90.00
_cell.angle_gamma   90.00
#
_symmetry.space_group_name_H-M   'P 1'
#
loop_
_entity.id
_entity.type
_entity.pdbx_description
1 polymer ?
#
loop_
_entity_poly.entity_id
_entity_poly.type
_entity_poly.pdbx_seq_one_letter_code
_entity_poly.pdbx_strand_id
1 'polypeptide(L)' 'MGNGARAQQKRERNADKGPKGPASQLKANAAAQTYKCKTCFQTFQSTTARKALEAHATDRHSKQAEECFDFK' A
#
# COMPACT_ATOMS: atom_id res chain seq x y z
N MET A 1 16.23 -29.46 -34.19
CA MET A 1 15.11 -28.49 -34.38
C MET A 1 14.66 -28.04 -32.99
N GLY A 2 15.17 -26.88 -32.54
CA GLY A 2 15.14 -26.46 -31.13
C GLY A 2 13.89 -25.65 -30.76
N ASN A 3 13.70 -25.47 -29.45
CA ASN A 3 12.63 -24.74 -28.73
C ASN A 3 12.43 -23.24 -29.10
N GLY A 4 12.80 -22.82 -30.31
CA GLY A 4 12.65 -21.44 -30.80
C GLY A 4 11.18 -21.01 -30.90
N ALA A 5 10.30 -21.89 -31.37
CA ALA A 5 8.87 -21.60 -31.50
C ALA A 5 8.20 -21.36 -30.13
N ARG A 6 8.53 -22.17 -29.11
CA ARG A 6 8.05 -21.96 -27.73
C ARG A 6 8.61 -20.68 -27.12
N ALA A 7 9.86 -20.32 -27.42
CA ALA A 7 10.47 -19.09 -26.95
C ALA A 7 9.84 -17.85 -27.60
N GLN A 8 9.50 -17.91 -28.88
CA GLN A 8 8.86 -16.82 -29.63
C GLN A 8 7.44 -16.56 -29.14
N GLN A 9 6.62 -17.61 -28.99
CA GLN A 9 5.26 -17.51 -28.43
C GLN A 9 5.25 -16.98 -26.98
N LYS A 10 6.32 -17.25 -26.20
CA LYS A 10 6.47 -16.69 -24.85
C LYS A 10 6.82 -15.20 -24.88
N ARG A 11 7.63 -14.75 -25.85
CA ARG A 11 7.98 -13.35 -26.02
C ARG A 11 6.79 -12.54 -26.53
N GLU A 12 6.05 -13.03 -27.53
CA GLU A 12 4.82 -12.40 -28.03
C GLU A 12 3.79 -12.24 -26.91
N ARG A 13 3.48 -13.30 -26.14
CA ARG A 13 2.55 -13.18 -24.99
C ARG A 13 3.01 -12.25 -23.87
N ASN A 14 4.31 -11.96 -23.78
CA ASN A 14 4.83 -11.02 -22.78
C ASN A 14 4.87 -9.58 -23.30
N ALA A 15 4.95 -9.37 -24.62
CA ALA A 15 4.90 -8.06 -25.25
C ALA A 15 3.53 -7.40 -25.06
N ASP A 16 2.45 -8.19 -25.12
CA ASP A 16 1.07 -7.71 -24.91
C ASP A 16 0.76 -7.30 -23.46
N LYS A 17 1.64 -7.62 -22.50
CA LYS A 17 1.39 -7.36 -21.07
C LYS A 17 1.80 -5.96 -20.62
N GLY A 18 2.31 -5.14 -21.54
CA GLY A 18 2.84 -3.81 -21.21
C GLY A 18 4.00 -3.86 -20.20
N PRO A 19 4.62 -2.73 -19.88
CA PRO A 19 5.53 -2.66 -18.75
C PRO A 19 4.74 -3.04 -17.49
N LYS A 20 5.21 -4.04 -16.75
CA LYS A 20 4.71 -4.32 -15.40
C LYS A 20 4.87 -3.01 -14.63
N GLY A 21 3.76 -2.34 -14.30
CA GLY A 21 3.77 -1.17 -13.42
C GLY A 21 4.49 -1.48 -12.12
N PRO A 22 4.83 -0.48 -11.29
CA PRO A 22 5.72 -0.64 -10.14
C PRO A 22 5.08 -1.50 -9.04
N ALA A 23 5.05 -2.81 -9.25
CA ALA A 23 4.44 -3.79 -8.37
C ALA A 23 5.18 -3.85 -7.03
N SER A 24 6.47 -3.52 -7.02
CA SER A 24 7.26 -3.34 -5.81
C SER A 24 6.77 -2.16 -4.97
N GLN A 25 6.42 -1.04 -5.61
CA GLN A 25 5.94 0.16 -4.91
C GLN A 25 4.55 -0.08 -4.30
N LEU A 26 3.66 -0.78 -5.00
CA LEU A 26 2.35 -1.15 -4.45
C LEU A 26 2.48 -2.08 -3.24
N LYS A 27 3.38 -3.06 -3.30
CA LYS A 27 3.69 -3.94 -2.15
C LYS A 27 4.30 -3.18 -0.98
N ALA A 28 5.24 -2.26 -1.25
CA ALA A 28 5.85 -1.41 -0.23
C ALA A 28 4.81 -0.49 0.45
N ASN A 29 3.91 0.11 -0.33
CA ASN A 29 2.83 0.95 0.19
C ASN A 29 1.83 0.16 1.05
N ALA A 30 1.51 -1.08 0.66
CA ALA A 30 0.66 -1.96 1.46
C ALA A 30 1.33 -2.33 2.80
N ALA A 31 2.63 -2.66 2.77
CA ALA A 31 3.41 -2.94 3.97
C ALA A 31 3.57 -1.70 4.88
N ALA A 32 3.53 -0.49 4.30
CA ALA A 32 3.63 0.75 5.05
C ALA A 32 2.34 1.09 5.83
N GLN A 33 1.21 0.39 5.67
CA GLN A 33 -0.03 0.67 6.42
C GLN A 33 0.03 0.19 7.88
N THR A 34 0.89 0.79 8.70
CA THR A 34 1.16 0.35 10.08
C THR A 34 0.20 0.93 11.11
N TYR A 35 -0.29 2.17 10.91
CA TYR A 35 -1.17 2.80 11.90
C TYR A 35 -2.62 2.45 11.61
N LYS A 36 -3.34 1.92 12.60
CA LYS A 36 -4.75 1.59 12.50
C LYS A 36 -5.53 2.34 13.57
N CYS A 37 -6.56 3.07 13.15
CA CYS A 37 -7.49 3.70 14.10
C CYS A 37 -8.29 2.61 14.83
N LYS A 38 -8.32 2.65 16.16
CA LYS A 38 -9.07 1.70 17.00
C LYS A 38 -10.57 1.91 16.93
N THR A 39 -11.01 3.11 16.55
CA THR A 39 -12.42 3.50 16.53
C THR A 39 -13.10 3.17 15.20
N CYS A 40 -12.49 3.56 14.07
CA CYS A 40 -13.06 3.34 12.74
C CYS A 40 -12.31 2.30 11.88
N PHE A 41 -11.21 1.73 12.39
CA PHE A 41 -10.39 0.73 11.70
C PHE A 41 -9.76 1.19 10.38
N GLN A 42 -9.78 2.49 10.09
CA GLN A 42 -9.06 3.07 8.96
C GLN A 42 -7.55 2.90 9.16
N THR A 43 -6.87 2.46 8.10
CA THR A 43 -5.42 2.30 8.07
C THR A 43 -4.74 3.53 7.51
N PHE A 44 -3.57 3.84 8.05
CA PHE A 44 -2.72 4.96 7.68
C PHE A 44 -1.29 4.47 7.48
N GLN A 45 -0.56 5.15 6.60
CA GLN A 45 0.83 4.82 6.30
C GLN A 45 1.74 5.19 7.47
N SER A 46 2.83 4.45 7.67
CA SER A 46 3.85 4.67 8.70
C SER A 46 4.53 6.03 8.59
N THR A 47 4.53 6.60 7.39
CA THR A 47 5.08 7.92 7.06
C THR A 47 4.08 9.06 7.26
N THR A 48 2.84 8.75 7.68
CA THR A 48 1.82 9.78 7.94
C THR A 48 2.30 10.70 9.05
N ALA A 49 2.33 12.01 8.79
CA ALA A 49 2.72 12.99 9.79
C ALA A 49 1.76 12.95 10.98
N ARG A 50 2.31 13.07 12.20
CA ARG A 50 1.52 13.00 13.44
C ARG A 50 0.36 14.00 13.48
N LYS A 51 0.55 15.21 12.96
CA LYS A 51 -0.51 16.23 12.83
C LYS A 51 -1.74 15.74 12.05
N ALA A 52 -1.55 14.88 11.04
CA ALA A 52 -2.67 14.33 10.27
C ALA A 52 -3.42 13.24 11.06
N LEU A 53 -2.74 12.48 11.89
CA LEU A 53 -3.36 11.50 12.80
C LEU A 53 -4.11 12.21 13.94
N GLU A 54 -3.55 13.30 14.47
CA GLU A 54 -4.21 14.19 15.42
C GLU A 54 -5.49 14.79 14.83
N ALA A 55 -5.42 15.36 13.62
CA ALA A 55 -6.60 15.88 12.91
C ALA A 55 -7.67 14.79 12.70
N HIS A 56 -7.28 13.57 12.34
CA HIS A 56 -8.23 12.46 12.24
C HIS A 56 -8.91 12.18 13.60
N ALA A 57 -8.13 12.10 14.67
CA ALA A 57 -8.64 11.80 16.00
C ALA A 57 -9.59 12.91 16.51
N THR A 58 -9.26 14.18 16.29
CA THR A 58 -10.08 15.32 16.71
C THR A 58 -11.34 15.45 15.86
N ASP A 59 -11.21 15.41 14.53
CA ASP A 59 -12.31 15.76 13.62
C ASP A 59 -13.33 14.62 13.46
N ARG A 60 -12.88 13.35 13.58
CA ARG A 60 -13.74 12.18 13.40
C ARG A 60 -14.23 11.58 14.71
N HIS A 61 -13.47 11.75 15.79
CA HIS A 61 -13.71 11.03 17.03
C HIS A 61 -13.68 11.92 18.27
N SER A 62 -13.36 13.22 18.13
CA SER A 62 -13.21 14.15 19.26
C SER A 62 -12.29 13.61 20.37
N LYS A 63 -11.27 12.83 19.98
CA LYS A 63 -10.30 12.17 20.86
C LYS A 63 -8.89 12.65 20.60
N GLN A 64 -7.99 12.37 21.54
CA GLN A 64 -6.56 12.55 21.32
C GLN A 64 -5.99 11.43 20.44
N ALA A 65 -4.88 11.71 19.75
CA ALA A 65 -4.28 10.74 18.84
C ALA A 65 -3.83 9.46 19.57
N GLU A 66 -3.34 9.60 20.80
CA GLU A 66 -2.88 8.50 21.67
C GLU A 66 -4.00 7.54 22.06
N GLU A 67 -5.23 8.04 22.17
CA GLU A 67 -6.40 7.21 22.48
C GLU A 67 -6.95 6.52 21.23
N CYS A 68 -6.71 7.13 20.06
CA CYS A 68 -7.29 6.70 18.80
C CYS A 68 -6.40 5.69 18.05
N PHE A 69 -5.08 5.83 18.16
CA PHE A 69 -4.08 5.01 17.45
C PHE A 69 -3.17 4.28 18.43
N ASP A 70 -2.72 3.08 18.07
CA ASP A 70 -1.59 2.44 18.75
C ASP A 70 -0.29 2.92 18.13
N PHE A 71 0.40 3.82 18.84
CA PHE A 71 1.79 4.15 18.58
C PHE A 71 2.66 3.14 19.32
N LYS A 72 2.87 1.97 18.73
CA LYS A 72 3.80 0.97 19.25
C LYS A 72 5.14 1.06 18.52
#